data_AF-A0A258AQQ2-F1
#
_entry.id   AF-A0A258AQQ2-F1
#
_cell.length_a   1.000
_cell.length_b   1.000
_cell.length_c   1.000
_cell.angle_alpha   90.00
_cell.angle_beta   90.00
_cell.angle_gamma   90.00
#
_symmetry.space_group_name_H-M   'P 1'
#
loop_
_entity.id
_entity.type
_entity.pdbx_description
1 polymer ?
#
loop_
_entity_poly.entity_id
_entity_poly.type
_entity_poly.pdbx_seq_one_letter_code
_entity_poly.pdbx_strand_id
1 'polypeptide(L)'
;MRSKTKLALTPEQCADLKNLYIKTDLGVIDCLGSVLGVGDYGEVLQHSLEIELPVGKLRILDLDTLIQAKEAMGRPHDLLTVQYLKAVRQAEGGGSQHDA
;
A
#
# COMPACT_ATOMS: atom_id res chain seq x y z
N MET A 1 21.05 -18.62 -13.73
CA MET A 1 19.69 -18.90 -13.21
C MET A 1 19.78 -18.95 -11.70
N ARG A 2 19.39 -17.89 -10.96
CA ARG A 2 19.49 -17.89 -9.48
C ARG A 2 18.50 -18.92 -8.93
N SER A 3 19.00 -19.88 -8.16
CA SER A 3 18.20 -20.91 -7.50
C SER A 3 17.12 -20.25 -6.64
N LYS A 4 15.85 -20.67 -6.82
CA LYS A 4 14.74 -20.26 -5.96
C LYS A 4 14.89 -20.97 -4.62
N THR A 5 15.78 -20.43 -3.78
CA THR A 5 15.97 -20.93 -2.43
C THR A 5 14.70 -20.67 -1.65
N LYS A 6 14.15 -21.71 -1.03
CA LYS A 6 13.02 -21.55 -0.11
C LYS A 6 13.53 -20.73 1.07
N LEU A 7 13.12 -19.46 1.15
CA LEU A 7 13.38 -18.63 2.32
C LEU A 7 12.49 -19.17 3.45
N ALA A 8 13.10 -19.50 4.59
CA ALA A 8 12.33 -19.66 5.82
C ALA A 8 12.05 -18.26 6.37
N LEU A 9 10.78 -17.97 6.66
CA LEU A 9 10.33 -16.66 7.17
C LEU A 9 10.57 -16.59 8.68
N THR A 10 11.83 -16.65 9.10
CA THR A 10 12.23 -16.46 10.50
C THR A 10 12.58 -14.99 10.75
N PRO A 11 12.36 -14.47 11.97
CA PRO A 11 12.73 -13.08 12.31
C PRO A 11 14.19 -12.76 11.95
N GLU A 12 15.11 -13.69 12.23
CA GLU A 12 16.54 -13.51 12.00
C GLU A 12 16.87 -13.42 10.49
N GLN A 13 16.20 -14.19 9.66
CA GLN A 13 16.41 -14.16 8.20
C GLN A 13 15.71 -12.98 7.53
N CYS A 14 14.65 -12.46 8.16
CA CYS A 14 13.92 -11.29 7.67
C CYS A 14 14.51 -9.96 8.16
N ALA A 15 15.29 -9.94 9.24
CA ALA A 15 15.78 -8.73 9.88
C ALA A 15 16.51 -7.78 8.92
N ASP A 16 17.30 -8.32 7.99
CA ASP A 16 18.11 -7.54 7.05
C ASP A 16 17.44 -7.35 5.67
N LEU A 17 16.24 -7.90 5.47
CA LEU A 17 15.53 -7.80 4.20
C LEU A 17 14.75 -6.50 4.12
N LYS A 18 15.10 -5.66 3.15
CA LYS A 18 14.38 -4.40 2.90
C LYS A 18 13.04 -4.60 2.23
N ASN A 19 12.98 -5.48 1.23
CA ASN A 19 11.76 -5.81 0.51
C ASN A 19 11.77 -7.30 0.17
N LEU A 20 10.60 -7.94 0.14
CA LEU A 20 10.44 -9.35 -0.15
C LEU A 20 9.30 -9.59 -1.13
N TYR A 21 9.63 -10.25 -2.23
CA TYR A 21 8.67 -10.67 -3.25
C TYR A 21 8.28 -12.14 -3.02
N ILE A 22 7.14 -12.38 -2.39
CA ILE A 22 6.68 -13.72 -1.97
C ILE A 22 5.72 -14.28 -3.01
N LYS A 23 6.06 -15.43 -3.59
CA LYS A 23 5.12 -16.18 -4.43
C LYS A 23 4.34 -17.17 -3.58
N THR A 24 3.02 -17.06 -3.60
CA THR A 24 2.08 -18.00 -2.99
C THR A 24 1.28 -18.72 -4.07
N ASP A 25 0.51 -19.73 -3.67
CA ASP A 25 -0.40 -20.45 -4.58
C ASP A 25 -1.55 -19.56 -5.08
N LEU A 26 -1.89 -18.50 -4.33
CA LEU A 26 -2.96 -17.55 -4.65
C LEU A 26 -2.47 -16.32 -5.42
N GLY A 27 -1.16 -16.18 -5.61
CA GLY A 27 -0.57 -15.02 -6.27
C GLY A 27 0.66 -14.51 -5.54
N VAL A 28 1.12 -13.34 -5.96
CA VAL A 28 2.33 -12.73 -5.41
C VAL A 28 1.97 -11.66 -4.39
N ILE A 29 2.67 -11.68 -3.26
CA ILE A 29 2.63 -10.64 -2.24
C ILE A 29 3.97 -9.90 -2.27
N ASP A 30 3.91 -8.58 -2.37
CA ASP A 30 5.07 -7.70 -2.29
C ASP A 30 5.13 -7.06 -0.89
N CYS A 31 6.15 -7.42 -0.11
CA CYS A 31 6.37 -6.89 1.22
C CYS A 31 7.42 -5.79 1.14
N LEU A 32 7.04 -4.56 1.47
CA LEU A 32 7.91 -3.39 1.43
C LEU A 32 8.30 -2.98 2.85
N GLY A 33 9.58 -2.77 3.10
CA GLY A 33 10.07 -2.23 4.38
C GLY A 33 9.87 -0.72 4.52
N SER A 34 9.65 -0.04 3.40
CA SER A 34 9.32 1.39 3.33
C SER A 34 8.52 1.70 2.08
N VAL A 35 7.65 2.71 2.16
CA VAL A 35 6.89 3.23 1.03
C VAL A 35 7.49 4.57 0.61
N LEU A 36 7.92 4.67 -0.65
CA LEU A 36 8.48 5.90 -1.19
C LEU A 36 7.47 7.05 -1.08
N GLY A 37 7.93 8.18 -0.54
CA GLY A 37 7.10 9.34 -0.30
C GLY A 37 6.31 9.29 1.02
N VAL A 38 6.28 8.17 1.74
CA VAL A 38 5.61 8.07 3.04
C VAL A 38 6.60 7.83 4.16
N GLY A 39 7.35 6.73 4.12
CA GLY A 39 8.22 6.36 5.22
C GLY A 39 8.34 4.86 5.49
N ASP A 40 8.82 4.53 6.69
CA ASP A 40 8.90 3.16 7.20
C ASP A 40 7.53 2.61 7.68
N TYR A 41 7.52 1.39 8.24
CA TYR A 41 6.29 0.77 8.75
C TYR A 41 5.58 1.62 9.81
N GLY A 42 6.31 2.25 10.71
CA GLY A 42 5.73 3.07 11.77
C GLY A 42 5.00 4.29 11.20
N GLU A 43 5.65 4.97 10.25
CA GLU A 43 5.07 6.11 9.51
C GLU A 43 3.84 5.68 8.70
N VAL A 44 3.96 4.61 7.92
CA VAL A 44 2.85 4.04 7.13
C VAL A 44 1.66 3.64 8.01
N LEU A 45 1.94 3.07 9.20
CA LEU A 45 0.90 2.64 10.12
C LEU A 45 0.07 3.81 10.66
N GLN A 46 0.68 4.98 10.92
CA GLN A 46 -0.05 6.18 11.37
C GLN A 46 -1.05 6.67 10.32
N HIS A 47 -0.74 6.46 9.05
CA HIS A 47 -1.56 6.84 7.90
C HIS A 47 -2.43 5.69 7.37
N SER A 48 -2.81 4.76 8.26
CA SER A 48 -3.62 3.60 7.90
C SER A 48 -4.92 3.51 8.68
N LEU A 49 -5.99 3.23 7.96
CA LEU A 49 -7.35 3.05 8.45
C LEU A 49 -7.64 1.55 8.56
N GLU A 50 -8.33 1.14 9.62
CA GLU A 50 -8.80 -0.23 9.78
C GLU A 50 -10.12 -0.42 9.03
N ILE A 51 -10.22 -1.48 8.24
CA ILE A 51 -11.44 -1.89 7.58
C ILE A 51 -11.79 -3.34 7.93
N GLU A 52 -13.08 -3.64 7.98
CA GLU A 52 -13.61 -4.99 8.18
C GLU A 52 -13.82 -5.65 6.81
N LEU A 53 -13.21 -6.82 6.60
CA LEU A 53 -13.39 -7.63 5.40
C LEU A 53 -13.88 -9.02 5.77
N PRO A 54 -14.41 -9.82 4.83
CA PRO A 54 -14.79 -11.21 5.10
C PRO A 54 -13.66 -12.08 5.66
N VAL A 55 -12.41 -11.68 5.44
CA VAL A 55 -11.19 -12.36 5.91
C VAL A 55 -10.70 -11.83 7.27
N GLY A 56 -11.42 -10.89 7.87
CA GLY A 56 -11.08 -10.20 9.11
C GLY A 56 -10.67 -8.74 8.90
N LYS A 57 -10.05 -8.17 9.93
CA LYS A 57 -9.63 -6.76 9.96
C LYS A 57 -8.30 -6.56 9.26
N LEU A 58 -8.26 -5.63 8.30
CA LEU A 58 -7.04 -5.20 7.62
C LEU A 58 -6.86 -3.69 7.73
N ARG A 59 -5.60 -3.24 7.72
CA ARG A 59 -5.26 -1.82 7.64
C ARG A 59 -4.91 -1.46 6.21
N ILE A 60 -5.45 -0.34 5.73
CA ILE A 60 -5.22 0.20 4.39
C ILE A 60 -4.76 1.65 4.54
N LEU A 61 -3.83 2.08 3.71
CA LEU A 61 -3.41 3.48 3.63
C LEU A 61 -4.62 4.39 3.39
N ASP A 62 -4.67 5.52 4.09
CA ASP A 62 -5.63 6.58 3.80
C ASP A 62 -5.43 7.14 2.38
N LEU A 63 -6.49 7.75 1.85
CA LEU A 63 -6.54 8.17 0.46
C LEU A 63 -5.47 9.23 0.13
N ASP A 64 -5.24 10.18 1.03
CA ASP A 64 -4.26 11.26 0.81
C ASP A 64 -2.84 10.73 0.79
N THR A 65 -2.50 9.85 1.72
CA THR A 65 -1.18 9.20 1.79
C THR A 65 -0.96 8.25 0.62
N LEU A 66 -2.01 7.57 0.15
CA LEU A 66 -1.94 6.76 -1.07
C LEU A 66 -1.64 7.63 -2.31
N ILE A 67 -2.28 8.80 -2.44
CA ILE A 67 -2.00 9.76 -3.52
C ILE A 67 -0.53 10.21 -3.45
N GLN A 68 -0.06 10.62 -2.27
CA GLN A 68 1.32 11.05 -2.03
C GLN A 68 2.33 9.96 -2.44
N ALA A 69 2.11 8.72 -2.02
CA ALA A 69 2.96 7.60 -2.39
C ALA A 69 3.03 7.41 -3.91
N LYS A 70 1.88 7.47 -4.59
CA LYS A 70 1.80 7.30 -6.04
C LYS A 70 2.45 8.44 -6.83
N GLU A 71 2.31 9.68 -6.36
CA GLU A 71 3.01 10.84 -6.92
C GLU A 71 4.53 10.68 -6.80
N ALA A 72 5.01 10.25 -5.63
CA ALA A 72 6.43 10.02 -5.39
C ALA A 72 7.02 8.88 -6.25
N MET A 73 6.24 7.83 -6.54
CA MET A 73 6.67 6.75 -7.45
C MET A 73 6.84 7.23 -8.90
N GLY A 74 5.96 8.12 -9.37
CA GLY A 74 6.12 8.84 -10.64
C GLY A 74 6.16 7.99 -11.92
N ARG A 75 5.88 6.68 -11.87
CA ARG A 75 5.85 5.82 -13.07
C ARG A 75 4.62 6.17 -13.92
N PRO A 76 4.62 5.94 -15.24
CA PRO A 76 3.51 6.35 -16.11
C PRO A 76 2.12 5.88 -15.64
N HIS A 77 2.01 4.63 -15.16
CA HIS A 77 0.74 4.11 -14.65
C HIS A 77 0.37 4.65 -13.26
N ASP A 78 1.35 5.02 -12.42
CA ASP A 78 1.06 5.64 -11.13
C ASP A 78 0.51 7.05 -11.33
N LEU A 79 1.06 7.83 -12.28
CA LEU A 79 0.54 9.16 -12.62
C LEU A 79 -0.92 9.12 -13.09
N LEU A 80 -1.28 8.11 -13.89
CA LEU A 80 -2.67 7.86 -14.25
C LEU A 80 -3.52 7.51 -13.02
N THR A 81 -3.02 6.63 -12.16
CA THR A 81 -3.69 6.24 -10.90
C THR A 81 -3.95 7.45 -9.99
N VAL A 82 -2.98 8.37 -9.86
CA VAL A 82 -3.12 9.61 -9.08
C VAL A 82 -4.31 10.43 -9.56
N GLN A 83 -4.55 10.53 -10.87
CA GLN A 83 -5.69 11.29 -11.38
C GLN A 83 -7.02 10.68 -10.95
N TYR A 84 -7.14 9.35 -11.01
CA TYR A 84 -8.35 8.66 -10.53
C TYR A 84 -8.55 8.84 -9.02
N LEU A 85 -7.49 8.68 -8.23
CA LEU A 85 -7.56 8.86 -6.77
C LEU A 85 -7.95 10.29 -6.38
N LYS A 86 -7.43 11.30 -7.08
CA LYS A 86 -7.83 12.71 -6.88
C LYS A 86 -9.30 12.94 -7.22
N ALA A 87 -9.84 12.27 -8.23
CA ALA A 87 -11.26 12.33 -8.56
C ALA A 87 -12.13 11.68 -7.47
N VAL A 88 -11.72 10.52 -6.94
CA VAL A 88 -12.39 9.87 -5.79
C VAL A 88 -12.45 10.82 -4.59
N ARG A 89 -11.31 11.44 -4.22
CA ARG A 89 -11.23 12.40 -3.12
C ARG A 89 -12.18 13.60 -3.30
N GLN A 90 -12.29 14.11 -4.53
CA GLN A 90 -13.22 15.21 -4.84
C GLN A 90 -14.68 14.79 -4.67
N ALA A 91 -15.03 13.57 -5.07
CA ALA A 91 -16.38 13.04 -4.92
C ALA A 91 -16.76 12.85 -3.44
N GLU A 92 -15.83 12.40 -2.59
CA GLU A 92 -16.06 12.28 -1.13
C GLU A 92 -16.30 13.65 -0.46
N GLY A 93 -15.57 14.69 -0.88
CA GLY A 93 -15.76 16.05 -0.38
C GLY A 93 -17.02 16.77 -0.88
N GLY A 94 -17.64 16.28 -1.98
CA GLY A 94 -18.82 16.88 -2.61
C GLY A 94 -20.17 16.42 -2.04
N GLY A 95 -20.19 15.45 -1.13
CA GLY A 95 -21.42 14.82 -0.61
C GLY A 95 -22.19 15.59 0.46
N SER A 96 -21.81 16.82 0.82
CA SER A 96 -22.45 17.59 1.92
C SER A 96 -23.39 18.72 1.46
N GLN A 97 -23.81 18.77 0.19
CA GLN A 97 -24.77 19.77 -0.29
C GLN A 97 -25.80 19.17 -1.27
N HIS A 98 -26.67 18.27 -0.78
CA HIS A 98 -27.93 18.01 -1.48
C HIS A 98 -29.02 17.48 -0.54
N ASP A 99 -29.33 18.21 0.52
CA ASP A 99 -30.61 18.07 1.21
C ASP A 99 -31.26 19.47 1.27
N ALA A 100 -32.24 19.68 0.39
CA ALA A 100 -33.18 20.79 0.39
C ALA A 100 -34.60 20.23 0.50
#